data_AF-A0A2V8DGC8-F1
#
_entry.id   AF-A0A2V8DGC8-F1
#
_cell.length_a   1.000
_cell.length_b   1.000
_cell.length_c   1.000
_cell.angle_alpha   90.00
_cell.angle_beta   90.00
_cell.angle_gamma   90.00
#
_symmetry.space_group_name_H-M   'P 1'
#
loop_
_entity.id
_entity.type
_entity.pdbx_description
1 polymer ?
#
loop_
_entity_poly.entity_id
_entity_poly.type
_entity_poly.pdbx_seq_one_letter_code
_entity_poly.pdbx_strand_id
1 'polypeptide(L)'
;MPAQHQDVWYRPMSDIPITEPRWVRMVEIRPTNEQGRKIIHHSVAYLVLNNDPEAVNTGTATGPNPLDNVDDLVNRRPMLMEWAIGKGYDLFRPGTGKLLLPGEKISWDQHTHAVGEEVVAGSEIGIWFYPKGQEPTKRSYLIGFTGIDRAKMLDIPPNSMAMTEGFTVLKENTVIENFQPHFHLRGKAMQVEAILPDGSRQVLSYVDKFNFNWMTNYIYADDAAPVVPKGTVIHVSAWHDNTKGNKDNPDPDQWVGYGDRTVDEMAHAWMNVLYLTDDEYKALVAERKSKTAKATQDQQQ
;
A
#
# COMPACT_ATOMS: atom_id res chain seq x y z
N MET A 1 5.80 -9.23 23.54
CA MET A 1 6.07 -10.44 22.77
C MET A 1 6.97 -11.36 23.57
N PRO A 2 6.54 -12.56 23.95
CA PRO A 2 7.39 -13.53 24.66
C PRO A 2 8.59 -13.97 23.82
N ALA A 3 9.62 -14.49 24.49
CA ALA A 3 10.84 -14.99 23.84
C ALA A 3 10.60 -16.11 22.81
N GLN A 4 9.63 -17.00 23.08
CA GLN A 4 9.23 -18.09 22.20
C GLN A 4 7.72 -18.10 22.05
N HIS A 5 7.23 -17.95 20.83
CA HIS A 5 5.82 -17.98 20.49
C HIS A 5 5.66 -18.03 18.96
N GLN A 6 4.47 -18.37 18.48
CA GLN A 6 4.08 -18.18 17.07
C GLN A 6 3.86 -16.70 16.74
N ASP A 7 3.71 -16.37 15.47
CA ASP A 7 3.26 -15.04 15.04
C ASP A 7 1.90 -14.70 15.68
N VAL A 8 1.72 -13.42 16.06
CA VAL A 8 0.52 -12.90 16.72
C VAL A 8 0.05 -11.63 16.02
N TRP A 9 -1.26 -11.53 15.84
CA TRP A 9 -1.91 -10.29 15.39
C TRP A 9 -2.63 -9.63 16.56
N TYR A 10 -2.00 -8.58 17.10
CA TYR A 10 -2.58 -7.77 18.16
C TYR A 10 -3.43 -6.66 17.54
N ARG A 11 -4.73 -6.66 17.84
CA ARG A 11 -5.72 -5.79 17.19
C ARG A 11 -6.47 -4.86 18.16
N PRO A 12 -5.75 -3.98 18.90
CA PRO A 12 -6.40 -3.02 19.77
C PRO A 12 -7.14 -1.94 18.98
N MET A 13 -8.00 -1.19 19.67
CA MET A 13 -8.56 0.06 19.15
C MET A 13 -7.99 1.26 19.92
N SER A 14 -7.88 2.39 19.24
CA SER A 14 -7.46 3.67 19.85
C SER A 14 -8.37 4.79 19.41
N ASP A 15 -8.66 5.71 20.32
CA ASP A 15 -9.42 6.93 20.01
C ASP A 15 -8.55 7.92 19.23
N ILE A 16 -9.17 8.65 18.31
CA ILE A 16 -8.55 9.78 17.63
C ILE A 16 -9.03 11.06 18.34
N PRO A 17 -8.17 11.81 19.04
CA PRO A 17 -8.59 12.91 19.89
C PRO A 17 -8.87 14.20 19.08
N ILE A 18 -9.83 14.15 18.17
CA ILE A 18 -10.31 15.29 17.38
C ILE A 18 -11.78 15.60 17.68
N THR A 19 -12.13 16.88 17.70
CA THR A 19 -13.48 17.37 18.00
C THR A 19 -14.19 17.98 16.80
N GLU A 20 -13.49 18.13 15.67
CA GLU A 20 -14.03 18.60 14.39
C GLU A 20 -13.38 17.80 13.24
N PRO A 21 -13.94 17.80 12.02
CA PRO A 21 -13.32 17.17 10.86
C PRO A 21 -11.92 17.73 10.58
N ARG A 22 -10.92 16.86 10.36
CA ARG A 22 -9.53 17.27 10.09
C ARG A 22 -8.94 16.49 8.93
N TRP A 23 -8.43 17.22 7.95
CA TRP A 23 -7.70 16.63 6.82
C TRP A 23 -6.25 16.35 7.19
N VAL A 24 -5.83 15.13 6.89
CA VAL A 24 -4.48 14.61 7.10
C VAL A 24 -3.68 14.75 5.81
N ARG A 25 -2.48 15.32 5.90
CA ARG A 25 -1.53 15.47 4.78
C ARG A 25 -0.37 14.48 4.84
N MET A 26 -0.08 13.92 6.01
CA MET A 26 0.99 12.96 6.21
C MET A 26 0.70 12.09 7.43
N VAL A 27 1.11 10.82 7.36
CA VAL A 27 1.02 9.85 8.45
C VAL A 27 2.35 9.13 8.60
N GLU A 28 2.76 8.87 9.82
CA GLU A 28 3.91 8.02 10.15
C GLU A 28 3.48 7.02 11.21
N ILE A 29 3.80 5.74 11.03
CA ILE A 29 3.72 4.74 12.09
C ILE A 29 5.14 4.30 12.40
N ARG A 30 5.44 4.07 13.67
CA ARG A 30 6.70 3.47 14.09
C ARG A 30 6.51 2.61 15.33
N PRO A 31 7.42 1.65 15.59
CA PRO A 31 7.46 0.96 16.88
C PRO A 31 7.67 1.96 18.02
N THR A 32 7.05 1.72 19.18
CA THR A 32 7.13 2.58 20.38
C THR A 32 8.55 2.70 20.96
N ASN A 33 9.46 1.79 20.58
CA ASN A 33 10.86 1.79 20.96
C ASN A 33 11.71 1.02 19.92
N GLU A 34 13.03 1.16 19.99
CA GLU A 34 13.95 0.55 19.02
C GLU A 34 13.90 -0.99 19.02
N GLN A 35 13.72 -1.61 20.19
CA GLN A 35 13.61 -3.07 20.29
C GLN A 35 12.38 -3.60 19.56
N GLY A 36 11.29 -2.81 19.52
CA GLY A 36 10.07 -3.13 18.78
C GLY A 36 10.32 -3.37 17.29
N ARG A 37 11.36 -2.78 16.69
CA ARG A 37 11.74 -3.04 15.29
C ARG A 37 12.12 -4.50 15.03
N LYS A 38 12.50 -5.25 16.06
CA LYS A 38 12.84 -6.68 15.94
C LYS A 38 11.59 -7.57 15.87
N ILE A 39 10.49 -7.15 16.49
CA ILE A 39 9.32 -8.01 16.71
C ILE A 39 8.08 -7.61 15.91
N ILE A 40 8.00 -6.38 15.38
CA ILE A 40 6.85 -5.91 14.60
C ILE A 40 7.18 -6.02 13.11
N HIS A 41 6.54 -6.95 12.42
CA HIS A 41 6.68 -7.11 10.97
C HIS A 41 5.89 -6.04 10.21
N HIS A 42 4.63 -5.84 10.57
CA HIS A 42 3.84 -4.72 10.08
C HIS A 42 2.81 -4.26 11.11
N SER A 43 2.36 -3.02 10.96
CA SER A 43 1.29 -2.41 11.69
C SER A 43 0.38 -1.66 10.73
N VAL A 44 -0.87 -2.09 10.64
CA VAL A 44 -1.89 -1.41 9.84
C VAL A 44 -2.78 -0.59 10.75
N ALA A 45 -2.97 0.68 10.41
CA ALA A 45 -3.94 1.56 11.04
C ALA A 45 -5.17 1.66 10.14
N TYR A 46 -6.22 0.93 10.47
CA TYR A 46 -7.51 1.04 9.82
C TYR A 46 -8.38 2.09 10.52
N LEU A 47 -9.21 2.81 9.77
CA LEU A 47 -10.22 3.70 10.32
C LEU A 47 -11.52 2.92 10.58
N VAL A 48 -12.01 3.00 11.81
CA VAL A 48 -13.39 2.69 12.15
C VAL A 48 -14.18 3.97 11.90
N LEU A 49 -14.94 3.96 10.82
CA LEU A 49 -15.61 5.14 10.29
C LEU A 49 -16.77 5.59 11.19
N ASN A 50 -17.02 6.90 11.17
CA ASN A 50 -18.22 7.49 11.76
C ASN A 50 -19.00 8.25 10.68
N ASN A 51 -19.88 7.52 9.98
CA ASN A 51 -20.72 8.04 8.90
C ASN A 51 -19.92 8.76 7.77
N ASP A 52 -18.77 8.19 7.38
CA ASP A 52 -17.92 8.69 6.27
C ASP A 52 -17.79 7.66 5.13
N PRO A 53 -18.85 7.36 4.37
CA PRO A 53 -18.78 6.37 3.29
C PRO A 53 -17.79 6.76 2.18
N GLU A 54 -17.46 8.05 2.01
CA GLU A 54 -16.49 8.52 1.01
C GLU A 54 -15.05 8.10 1.31
N ALA A 55 -14.74 7.73 2.55
CA ALA A 55 -13.45 7.16 2.92
C ALA A 55 -13.23 5.77 2.32
N VAL A 56 -14.30 5.09 1.91
CA VAL A 56 -14.23 3.76 1.31
C VAL A 56 -13.92 3.86 -0.18
N ASN A 57 -12.84 3.21 -0.59
CA ASN A 57 -12.50 3.12 -2.00
C ASN A 57 -13.53 2.27 -2.79
N THR A 58 -14.04 2.82 -3.89
CA THR A 58 -14.92 2.15 -4.86
C THR A 58 -14.35 2.11 -6.28
N GLY A 59 -13.19 2.74 -6.52
CA GLY A 59 -12.62 2.95 -7.85
C GLY A 59 -11.82 1.77 -8.42
N THR A 60 -11.85 0.61 -7.77
CA THR A 60 -11.29 -0.64 -8.31
C THR A 60 -12.36 -1.71 -8.51
N ALA A 61 -12.19 -2.55 -9.53
CA ALA A 61 -13.11 -3.65 -9.85
C ALA A 61 -12.86 -4.93 -9.03
N THR A 62 -11.66 -5.10 -8.48
CA THR A 62 -11.25 -6.27 -7.71
C THR A 62 -10.75 -5.86 -6.32
N GLY A 63 -11.13 -6.66 -5.31
CA GLY A 63 -10.78 -6.50 -3.90
C GLY A 63 -11.17 -7.77 -3.13
N PRO A 64 -10.76 -7.96 -1.85
CA PRO A 64 -11.06 -9.17 -1.05
C PRO A 64 -12.53 -9.59 -1.05
N ASN A 65 -13.46 -8.64 -1.11
CA ASN A 65 -14.88 -8.88 -1.29
C ASN A 65 -15.43 -7.91 -2.35
N PRO A 66 -16.22 -8.36 -3.33
CA PRO A 66 -17.10 -7.46 -4.08
C PRO A 66 -17.99 -6.70 -3.09
N LEU A 67 -18.40 -5.48 -3.45
CA LEU A 67 -19.41 -4.75 -2.68
C LEU A 67 -20.74 -5.43 -2.94
N ASP A 68 -21.13 -6.38 -2.09
CA ASP A 68 -22.37 -7.14 -2.26
C ASP A 68 -23.58 -6.39 -1.67
N ASN A 69 -23.35 -5.47 -0.70
CA ASN A 69 -24.39 -4.61 -0.11
C ASN A 69 -23.85 -3.20 0.25
N VAL A 70 -24.70 -2.17 0.20
CA VAL A 70 -24.41 -0.81 0.71
C VAL A 70 -24.08 -0.83 2.21
N ASP A 71 -24.67 -1.77 2.96
CA ASP A 71 -24.35 -2.00 4.39
C ASP A 71 -22.93 -2.55 4.61
N ASP A 72 -22.24 -3.05 3.57
CA ASP A 72 -20.83 -3.46 3.69
C ASP A 72 -19.88 -2.25 3.73
N LEU A 73 -20.29 -1.10 3.18
CA LEU A 73 -19.46 0.11 3.18
C LEU A 73 -19.19 0.61 4.60
N VAL A 74 -20.18 0.51 5.50
CA VAL A 74 -20.02 0.94 6.91
C VAL A 74 -19.18 -0.03 7.74
N ASN A 75 -19.05 -1.29 7.30
CA ASN A 75 -18.18 -2.29 7.93
C ASN A 75 -16.75 -2.30 7.35
N ARG A 76 -16.54 -1.65 6.20
CA ARG A 76 -15.20 -1.49 5.63
C ARG A 76 -14.39 -0.56 6.51
N ARG A 77 -13.13 -0.95 6.70
CA ARG A 77 -12.16 -0.18 7.44
C ARG A 77 -11.13 0.32 6.44
N PRO A 78 -11.27 1.54 5.89
CA PRO A 78 -10.26 2.08 5.00
C PRO A 78 -8.95 2.29 5.77
N MET A 79 -7.83 2.10 5.09
CA MET A 79 -6.53 2.24 5.72
C MET A 79 -6.13 3.72 5.78
N LEU A 80 -5.78 4.15 7.00
CA LEU A 80 -5.09 5.41 7.23
C LEU A 80 -3.63 5.30 6.77
N MET A 81 -2.97 4.20 7.15
CA MET A 81 -1.61 3.85 6.73
C MET A 81 -1.38 2.35 6.99
N GLU A 82 -0.62 1.70 6.11
CA GLU A 82 0.12 0.46 6.44
C GLU A 82 1.57 0.83 6.73
N TRP A 83 2.17 0.22 7.75
CA TRP A 83 3.60 0.27 7.99
C TRP A 83 4.16 -1.13 8.01
N ALA A 84 5.23 -1.36 7.28
CA ALA A 84 6.05 -2.56 7.37
C ALA A 84 7.51 -2.19 7.65
N ILE A 85 8.31 -3.18 8.05
CA ILE A 85 9.71 -2.97 8.44
C ILE A 85 10.45 -2.13 7.37
N GLY A 86 11.05 -1.02 7.82
CA GLY A 86 11.83 -0.12 6.95
C GLY A 86 11.03 0.97 6.24
N LYS A 87 9.69 0.98 6.34
CA LYS A 87 8.88 2.11 5.88
C LYS A 87 9.06 3.32 6.81
N GLY A 88 9.14 4.51 6.20
CA GLY A 88 9.12 5.80 6.91
C GLY A 88 7.69 6.31 7.09
N TYR A 89 7.24 7.18 6.19
CA TYR A 89 5.95 7.86 6.26
C TYR A 89 5.17 7.72 4.94
N ASP A 90 3.87 8.04 5.00
CA ASP A 90 3.04 8.35 3.85
C ASP A 90 2.84 9.87 3.79
N LEU A 91 3.39 10.51 2.76
CA LEU A 91 3.13 11.91 2.43
C LEU A 91 2.16 11.95 1.25
N PHE A 92 1.00 12.58 1.45
CA PHE A 92 0.00 12.72 0.39
C PHE A 92 0.33 13.92 -0.51
N ARG A 93 -0.04 13.83 -1.80
CA ARG A 93 0.15 14.91 -2.76
C ARG A 93 -0.49 16.21 -2.27
N PRO A 94 0.12 17.39 -2.51
CA PRO A 94 -0.52 18.67 -2.24
C PRO A 94 -1.95 18.76 -2.82
N GLY A 95 -2.90 19.24 -2.01
CA GLY A 95 -4.31 19.30 -2.41
C GLY A 95 -5.07 17.97 -2.28
N THR A 96 -4.43 16.94 -1.72
CA THR A 96 -5.05 15.65 -1.38
C THR A 96 -4.81 15.29 0.08
N GLY A 97 -5.57 14.33 0.60
CA GLY A 97 -5.31 13.77 1.92
C GLY A 97 -6.32 12.71 2.33
N LYS A 98 -6.35 12.38 3.61
CA LYS A 98 -7.41 11.56 4.21
C LYS A 98 -8.18 12.42 5.21
N LEU A 99 -9.50 12.38 5.19
CA LEU A 99 -10.31 13.08 6.18
C LEU A 99 -10.50 12.19 7.40
N LEU A 100 -10.34 12.77 8.59
CA LEU A 100 -10.75 12.15 9.86
C LEU A 100 -11.95 12.91 10.41
N LEU A 101 -12.96 12.19 10.87
CA LEU A 101 -14.15 12.74 11.51
C LEU A 101 -14.13 12.50 13.04
N PRO A 102 -14.75 13.40 13.83
CA PRO A 102 -14.92 13.18 15.27
C PRO A 102 -15.63 11.86 15.55
N GLY A 103 -15.13 11.12 16.54
CA GLY A 103 -15.68 9.81 16.94
C GLY A 103 -15.13 8.62 16.13
N GLU A 104 -14.36 8.86 15.07
CA GLU A 104 -13.61 7.78 14.42
C GLU A 104 -12.52 7.23 15.34
N LYS A 105 -12.22 5.94 15.15
CA LYS A 105 -11.20 5.23 15.92
C LYS A 105 -10.18 4.60 14.97
N ILE A 106 -8.99 4.35 15.46
CA ILE A 106 -8.03 3.48 14.79
C ILE A 106 -8.28 2.05 15.27
N SER A 107 -8.56 1.15 14.33
CA SER A 107 -8.45 -0.28 14.53
C SER A 107 -7.07 -0.72 14.06
N TRP A 108 -6.25 -1.18 14.98
CA TRP A 108 -4.91 -1.64 14.66
C TRP A 108 -4.93 -3.08 14.16
N ASP A 109 -3.97 -3.41 13.30
CA ASP A 109 -3.56 -4.79 13.04
C ASP A 109 -2.03 -4.88 13.12
N GLN A 110 -1.52 -5.32 14.27
CA GLN A 110 -0.08 -5.41 14.55
C GLN A 110 0.37 -6.87 14.46
N HIS A 111 1.07 -7.19 13.38
CA HIS A 111 1.68 -8.51 13.18
C HIS A 111 3.04 -8.54 13.86
N THR A 112 3.14 -9.38 14.89
CA THR A 112 4.35 -9.53 15.70
C THR A 112 4.85 -10.96 15.72
N HIS A 113 6.16 -11.14 15.87
CA HIS A 113 6.81 -12.45 15.94
C HIS A 113 7.86 -12.50 17.05
N ALA A 114 8.12 -13.72 17.56
CA ALA A 114 9.12 -13.92 18.60
C ALA A 114 10.54 -13.86 18.04
N VAL A 115 11.51 -13.44 18.86
CA VAL A 115 12.93 -13.27 18.46
C VAL A 115 13.92 -13.89 19.45
N GLY A 116 13.48 -14.80 20.31
CA GLY A 116 14.34 -15.49 21.28
C GLY A 116 14.57 -14.72 22.60
N GLU A 117 14.08 -13.48 22.69
CA GLU A 117 14.05 -12.68 23.92
C GLU A 117 12.67 -12.03 24.08
N GLU A 118 12.28 -11.75 25.32
CA GLU A 118 11.04 -11.02 25.57
C GLU A 118 11.22 -9.54 25.23
N VAL A 119 10.33 -9.01 24.40
CA VAL A 119 10.32 -7.60 23.99
C VAL A 119 8.94 -7.00 24.23
N VAL A 120 8.89 -5.89 24.96
CA VAL A 120 7.67 -5.11 25.19
C VAL A 120 7.68 -3.89 24.29
N ALA A 121 6.85 -3.91 23.24
CA ALA A 121 6.66 -2.80 22.32
C ALA A 121 5.25 -2.87 21.69
N GLY A 122 4.82 -1.75 21.13
CA GLY A 122 3.66 -1.66 20.25
C GLY A 122 3.97 -0.71 19.09
N SER A 123 2.91 -0.21 18.45
CA SER A 123 3.02 0.82 17.41
C SER A 123 2.44 2.14 17.91
N GLU A 124 3.05 3.24 17.48
CA GLU A 124 2.53 4.59 17.64
C GLU A 124 2.37 5.26 16.27
N ILE A 125 1.47 6.24 16.19
CA ILE A 125 1.14 6.96 14.96
C ILE A 125 1.28 8.46 15.14
N GLY A 126 2.00 9.10 14.22
CA GLY A 126 1.98 10.53 14.01
C GLY A 126 1.01 10.89 12.89
N ILE A 127 0.18 11.91 13.12
CA ILE A 127 -0.79 12.42 12.15
C ILE A 127 -0.55 13.92 11.97
N TRP A 128 -0.20 14.33 10.75
CA TRP A 128 -0.02 15.73 10.41
C TRP A 128 -1.23 16.22 9.65
N PHE A 129 -1.90 17.22 10.24
CA PHE A 129 -3.06 17.83 9.63
C PHE A 129 -2.68 19.00 8.70
N TYR A 130 -3.58 19.29 7.77
CA TYR A 130 -3.61 20.60 7.11
C TYR A 130 -3.94 21.70 8.14
N PRO A 131 -3.37 22.92 7.96
CA PRO A 131 -3.88 24.11 8.63
C PRO A 131 -5.34 24.35 8.27
N LYS A 132 -6.11 24.93 9.20
CA LYS A 132 -7.50 25.32 8.92
C LYS A 132 -7.56 26.35 7.79
N GLY A 133 -8.52 26.19 6.88
CA GLY A 133 -8.67 27.03 5.69
C GLY A 133 -7.72 26.67 4.53
N GLN A 134 -6.89 25.63 4.69
CA GLN A 134 -6.01 25.09 3.65
C GLN A 134 -6.33 23.62 3.38
N GLU A 135 -7.58 23.21 3.62
CA GLU A 135 -8.03 21.86 3.42
C GLU A 135 -7.95 21.45 1.93
N PRO A 136 -7.54 20.20 1.64
CA PRO A 136 -7.57 19.66 0.29
C PRO A 136 -9.01 19.42 -0.17
N THR A 137 -9.18 19.20 -1.47
CA THR A 137 -10.49 18.92 -2.09
C THR A 137 -10.64 17.46 -2.53
N LYS A 138 -9.59 16.65 -2.40
CA LYS A 138 -9.55 15.26 -2.89
C LYS A 138 -9.05 14.29 -1.83
N ARG A 139 -9.62 13.09 -1.81
CA ARG A 139 -9.17 11.98 -0.97
C ARG A 139 -8.07 11.17 -1.66
N SER A 140 -7.15 10.66 -0.84
CA SER A 140 -6.16 9.65 -1.21
C SER A 140 -6.54 8.29 -0.59
N TYR A 141 -6.53 7.24 -1.41
CA TYR A 141 -6.97 5.90 -1.05
C TYR A 141 -5.80 4.92 -1.13
N LEU A 142 -5.49 4.25 -0.02
CA LEU A 142 -4.47 3.20 -0.01
C LEU A 142 -5.09 1.89 -0.49
N ILE A 143 -4.47 1.26 -1.49
CA ILE A 143 -4.92 0.03 -2.13
C ILE A 143 -3.78 -0.98 -2.16
N GLY A 144 -4.07 -2.23 -1.80
CA GLY A 144 -3.18 -3.37 -2.03
C GLY A 144 -3.49 -4.00 -3.39
N PHE A 145 -2.74 -3.61 -4.42
CA PHE A 145 -2.86 -4.23 -5.74
C PHE A 145 -2.17 -5.59 -5.71
N THR A 146 -2.96 -6.67 -5.78
CA THR A 146 -2.43 -8.03 -5.64
C THR A 146 -1.55 -8.42 -6.83
N GLY A 147 -0.44 -9.09 -6.54
CA GLY A 147 0.41 -9.79 -7.50
C GLY A 147 0.18 -11.30 -7.50
N ILE A 148 -0.98 -11.76 -7.02
CA ILE A 148 -1.35 -13.17 -6.93
C ILE A 148 -2.66 -13.41 -7.68
N ASP A 149 -2.66 -14.43 -8.53
CA ASP A 149 -3.86 -14.96 -9.15
C ASP A 149 -4.62 -15.78 -8.09
N ARG A 150 -5.70 -15.20 -7.56
CA ARG A 150 -6.52 -15.84 -6.52
C ARG A 150 -7.15 -17.15 -6.97
N ALA A 151 -7.28 -17.42 -8.28
CA ALA A 151 -7.80 -18.69 -8.77
C ALA A 151 -6.75 -19.79 -8.73
N LYS A 152 -5.46 -19.44 -8.85
CA LYS A 152 -4.34 -20.40 -8.84
C LYS A 152 -3.66 -20.52 -7.48
N MET A 153 -3.92 -19.55 -6.58
CA MET A 153 -3.23 -19.38 -5.30
C MET A 153 -1.72 -19.22 -5.49
N LEU A 154 -1.01 -18.83 -4.43
CA LEU A 154 0.45 -18.80 -4.45
C LEU A 154 0.98 -20.20 -4.14
N ASP A 155 1.89 -20.68 -4.97
CA ASP A 155 2.55 -21.98 -4.82
C ASP A 155 4.01 -21.87 -5.30
N ILE A 156 4.95 -22.05 -4.38
CA ILE A 156 6.38 -21.88 -4.58
C ILE A 156 7.09 -23.19 -4.22
N PRO A 157 7.59 -23.94 -5.22
CA PRO A 157 8.28 -25.20 -4.98
C PRO A 157 9.61 -25.05 -4.22
N PRO A 158 10.12 -26.13 -3.60
CA PRO A 158 11.36 -26.09 -2.85
C PRO A 158 12.52 -25.84 -3.80
N ASN A 159 13.55 -25.12 -3.34
CA ASN A 159 14.77 -24.86 -4.09
C ASN A 159 14.53 -24.25 -5.49
N SER A 160 13.50 -23.40 -5.63
CA SER A 160 13.08 -22.86 -6.93
C SER A 160 12.81 -21.36 -6.90
N MET A 161 12.76 -20.76 -8.09
CA MET A 161 12.19 -19.44 -8.32
C MET A 161 10.75 -19.58 -8.79
N ALA A 162 9.87 -18.70 -8.34
CA ALA A 162 8.49 -18.63 -8.82
C ALA A 162 8.12 -17.21 -9.23
N MET A 163 7.11 -17.07 -10.08
CA MET A 163 6.52 -15.79 -10.45
C MET A 163 5.01 -15.91 -10.35
N THR A 164 4.39 -14.91 -9.74
CA THR A 164 2.94 -14.74 -9.72
C THR A 164 2.56 -13.38 -10.28
N GLU A 165 1.31 -13.27 -10.72
CA GLU A 165 0.78 -12.02 -11.22
C GLU A 165 -0.67 -11.81 -10.77
N GLY A 166 -1.08 -10.55 -10.69
CA GLY A 166 -2.46 -10.17 -10.42
C GLY A 166 -2.87 -8.95 -11.25
N PHE A 167 -4.18 -8.83 -11.47
CA PHE A 167 -4.77 -7.83 -12.36
C PHE A 167 -5.92 -7.11 -11.65
N THR A 168 -5.89 -5.78 -11.68
CA THR A 168 -6.93 -4.93 -11.10
C THR A 168 -7.34 -3.85 -12.08
N VAL A 169 -8.62 -3.83 -12.46
CA VAL A 169 -9.16 -2.78 -13.35
C VAL A 169 -9.52 -1.55 -12.52
N LEU A 170 -9.05 -0.39 -12.99
CA LEU A 170 -9.43 0.93 -12.47
C LEU A 170 -10.75 1.38 -13.10
N LYS A 171 -11.73 1.75 -12.27
CA LYS A 171 -13.04 2.26 -12.71
C LYS A 171 -13.03 3.76 -13.02
N GLU A 172 -12.04 4.47 -12.50
CA GLU A 172 -11.94 5.92 -12.56
C GLU A 172 -10.60 6.36 -13.17
N ASN A 173 -10.52 7.59 -13.68
CA ASN A 173 -9.25 8.18 -14.07
C ASN A 173 -8.42 8.38 -12.81
N THR A 174 -7.17 7.90 -12.80
CA THR A 174 -6.44 7.68 -11.56
C THR A 174 -5.05 8.29 -11.63
N VAL A 175 -4.62 8.94 -10.54
CA VAL A 175 -3.21 9.24 -10.30
C VAL A 175 -2.66 8.25 -9.28
N ILE A 176 -1.51 7.66 -9.57
CA ILE A 176 -0.82 6.71 -8.68
C ILE A 176 0.30 7.47 -7.96
N GLU A 177 0.27 7.49 -6.64
CA GLU A 177 1.07 8.44 -5.85
C GLU A 177 2.37 7.86 -5.31
N ASN A 178 2.42 6.55 -5.15
CA ASN A 178 3.58 5.84 -4.65
C ASN A 178 3.60 4.39 -5.15
N PHE A 179 4.68 3.71 -4.81
CA PHE A 179 4.84 2.28 -4.95
C PHE A 179 5.53 1.74 -3.69
N GLN A 180 4.90 0.78 -3.02
CA GLN A 180 5.51 0.05 -1.92
C GLN A 180 5.31 -1.46 -2.17
N PRO A 181 6.34 -2.19 -2.61
CA PRO A 181 6.25 -3.63 -2.77
C PRO A 181 6.16 -4.31 -1.40
N HIS A 182 5.29 -5.30 -1.29
CA HIS A 182 5.14 -6.10 -0.08
C HIS A 182 5.25 -7.60 -0.42
N PHE A 183 6.11 -8.27 0.34
CA PHE A 183 6.37 -9.71 0.34
C PHE A 183 6.68 -10.17 1.75
N HIS A 184 6.74 -11.48 1.97
CA HIS A 184 7.47 -12.02 3.12
C HIS A 184 8.92 -12.37 2.73
N LEU A 185 9.50 -13.39 3.36
CA LEU A 185 10.94 -13.68 3.37
C LEU A 185 11.53 -14.11 2.01
N ARG A 186 10.71 -14.49 1.03
CA ARG A 186 11.10 -14.99 -0.29
C ARG A 186 10.87 -13.98 -1.40
N GLY A 187 10.35 -12.80 -1.09
CA GLY A 187 10.23 -11.72 -2.07
C GLY A 187 11.56 -11.41 -2.76
N LYS A 188 11.56 -11.38 -4.09
CA LYS A 188 12.76 -11.09 -4.89
C LYS A 188 12.65 -9.77 -5.63
N ALA A 189 11.56 -9.59 -6.37
CA ALA A 189 11.35 -8.46 -7.23
C ALA A 189 9.86 -8.23 -7.44
N MET A 190 9.45 -6.99 -7.70
CA MET A 190 8.08 -6.66 -8.07
C MET A 190 8.05 -5.58 -9.14
N GLN A 191 7.18 -5.78 -10.13
CA GLN A 191 6.89 -4.83 -11.19
C GLN A 191 5.41 -4.47 -11.19
N VAL A 192 5.12 -3.19 -11.41
CA VAL A 192 3.77 -2.70 -11.66
C VAL A 192 3.72 -2.12 -13.06
N GLU A 193 2.81 -2.64 -13.87
CA GLU A 193 2.50 -2.15 -15.21
C GLU A 193 1.07 -1.60 -15.28
N ALA A 194 0.89 -0.55 -16.09
CA ALA A 194 -0.41 -0.12 -16.55
C ALA A 194 -0.65 -0.65 -17.96
N ILE A 195 -1.68 -1.46 -18.15
CA ILE A 195 -2.21 -1.85 -19.45
C ILE A 195 -3.37 -0.91 -19.77
N LEU A 196 -3.15 0.01 -20.71
CA LEU A 196 -4.11 1.06 -21.05
C LEU A 196 -5.28 0.50 -21.88
N PRO A 197 -6.42 1.22 -21.96
CA PRO A 197 -7.57 0.78 -22.76
C PRO A 197 -7.30 0.58 -24.26
N ASP A 198 -6.23 1.18 -24.79
CA ASP A 198 -5.78 0.98 -26.17
C ASP A 198 -4.89 -0.25 -26.36
N GLY A 199 -4.59 -0.98 -25.28
CA GLY A 199 -3.74 -2.17 -25.26
C GLY A 199 -2.24 -1.88 -25.06
N SER A 200 -1.83 -0.61 -25.04
CA SER A 200 -0.43 -0.26 -24.75
C SER A 200 -0.08 -0.54 -23.29
N ARG A 201 1.21 -0.80 -23.04
CA ARG A 201 1.75 -1.13 -21.71
C ARG A 201 2.79 -0.12 -21.29
N GLN A 202 2.72 0.28 -20.02
CA GLN A 202 3.71 1.16 -19.40
C GLN A 202 4.15 0.57 -18.06
N VAL A 203 5.45 0.34 -17.88
CA VAL A 203 6.02 0.05 -16.56
C VAL A 203 5.93 1.32 -15.71
N LEU A 204 5.26 1.23 -14.57
CA LEU A 204 5.10 2.33 -13.62
C LEU A 204 6.21 2.31 -12.57
N SER A 205 6.52 1.12 -12.07
CA SER A 205 7.47 0.91 -10.99
C SER A 205 8.07 -0.49 -11.09
N TYR A 206 9.35 -0.59 -10.72
CA TYR A 206 10.07 -1.86 -10.65
C TYR A 206 11.11 -1.82 -9.54
N VAL A 207 11.10 -2.84 -8.69
CA VAL A 207 12.18 -3.15 -7.74
C VAL A 207 12.73 -4.52 -8.12
N ASP A 208 14.00 -4.57 -8.50
CA ASP A 208 14.71 -5.79 -8.92
C ASP A 208 15.33 -6.57 -7.76
N LYS A 209 15.56 -5.89 -6.62
CA LYS A 209 16.23 -6.39 -5.43
C LYS A 209 15.43 -5.99 -4.19
N PHE A 210 14.29 -6.65 -4.01
CA PHE A 210 13.54 -6.53 -2.77
C PHE A 210 14.38 -6.97 -1.58
N ASN A 211 14.23 -6.27 -0.46
CA ASN A 211 14.84 -6.62 0.81
C ASN A 211 13.74 -6.57 1.87
N PHE A 212 13.49 -7.71 2.52
CA PHE A 212 12.45 -7.84 3.54
C PHE A 212 12.55 -6.81 4.66
N ASN A 213 13.77 -6.40 5.02
CA ASN A 213 14.01 -5.41 6.07
C ASN A 213 13.85 -3.95 5.59
N TRP A 214 13.67 -3.72 4.29
CA TRP A 214 13.49 -2.40 3.66
C TRP A 214 12.25 -2.38 2.77
N MET A 215 11.06 -2.49 3.37
CA MET A 215 9.77 -2.30 2.70
C MET A 215 9.49 -0.81 2.47
N THR A 216 10.37 -0.16 1.73
CA THR A 216 10.35 1.28 1.49
C THR A 216 9.12 1.70 0.69
N ASN A 217 8.57 2.85 1.08
CA ASN A 217 7.56 3.54 0.30
C ASN A 217 8.22 4.52 -0.67
N TYR A 218 8.15 4.23 -1.98
CA TYR A 218 8.65 5.09 -3.04
C TYR A 218 7.55 6.07 -3.47
N ILE A 219 7.59 7.29 -2.92
CA ILE A 219 6.63 8.35 -3.24
C ILE A 219 7.09 9.07 -4.53
N TYR A 220 6.22 9.15 -5.53
CA TYR A 220 6.55 9.85 -6.77
C TYR A 220 6.57 11.37 -6.54
N ALA A 221 7.45 12.06 -7.27
CA ALA A 221 7.31 13.50 -7.45
C ALA A 221 5.99 13.81 -8.19
N ASP A 222 5.41 15.00 -7.97
CA ASP A 222 4.10 15.36 -8.49
C ASP A 222 4.01 15.34 -10.03
N ASP A 223 5.10 15.65 -10.71
CA ASP A 223 5.22 15.63 -12.17
C ASP A 223 5.54 14.23 -12.73
N ALA A 224 6.13 13.36 -11.92
CA ALA A 224 6.49 11.98 -12.29
C ALA A 224 5.39 10.95 -12.01
N ALA A 225 4.48 11.24 -11.06
CA ALA A 225 3.42 10.33 -10.65
C ALA A 225 2.54 9.87 -11.83
N PRO A 226 2.37 8.58 -12.11
CA PRO A 226 1.58 8.12 -13.25
C PRO A 226 0.12 8.60 -13.22
N VAL A 227 -0.39 9.03 -14.37
CA VAL A 227 -1.80 9.46 -14.56
C VAL A 227 -2.39 8.61 -15.67
N VAL A 228 -3.35 7.75 -15.33
CA VAL A 228 -3.90 6.72 -16.23
C VAL A 228 -5.42 6.87 -16.36
N PRO A 229 -6.00 6.63 -17.55
CA PRO A 229 -7.44 6.75 -17.75
C PRO A 229 -8.20 5.60 -17.07
N LYS A 230 -9.49 5.81 -16.82
CA LYS A 230 -10.42 4.74 -16.43
C LYS A 230 -10.38 3.58 -17.43
N GLY A 231 -10.55 2.35 -16.94
CA GLY A 231 -10.41 1.12 -17.72
C GLY A 231 -8.99 0.58 -17.81
N THR A 232 -7.99 1.31 -17.30
CA THR A 232 -6.61 0.80 -17.18
C THR A 232 -6.58 -0.42 -16.27
N VAL A 233 -5.83 -1.46 -16.67
CA VAL A 233 -5.52 -2.61 -15.82
C VAL A 233 -4.17 -2.41 -15.16
N ILE A 234 -4.16 -2.38 -13.84
CA ILE A 234 -2.93 -2.48 -13.06
C ILE A 234 -2.53 -3.95 -12.98
N HIS A 235 -1.40 -4.28 -13.57
CA HIS A 235 -0.80 -5.60 -13.59
C HIS A 235 0.40 -5.60 -12.66
N VAL A 236 0.34 -6.43 -11.62
CA VAL A 236 1.44 -6.60 -10.66
C VAL A 236 2.08 -7.96 -10.92
N SER A 237 3.36 -7.96 -11.26
CA SER A 237 4.19 -9.16 -11.36
C SER A 237 5.10 -9.25 -10.14
N ALA A 238 5.18 -10.43 -9.54
CA ALA A 238 5.89 -10.68 -8.29
C ALA A 238 6.76 -11.93 -8.42
N TRP A 239 8.06 -11.80 -8.14
CA TRP A 239 9.02 -12.90 -8.20
C TRP A 239 9.46 -13.31 -6.81
N HIS A 240 9.61 -14.62 -6.60
CA HIS A 240 9.94 -15.24 -5.33
C HIS A 240 11.19 -16.13 -5.45
N ASP A 241 12.03 -16.13 -4.43
CA ASP A 241 13.28 -16.89 -4.34
C ASP A 241 13.24 -17.85 -3.13
N ASN A 242 12.78 -19.07 -3.38
CA ASN A 242 12.76 -20.16 -2.39
C ASN A 242 14.02 -21.04 -2.49
N THR A 243 15.13 -20.50 -3.00
CA THR A 243 16.39 -21.24 -3.14
C THR A 243 17.23 -21.17 -1.86
N LYS A 244 18.17 -22.12 -1.71
CA LYS A 244 19.23 -22.08 -0.69
C LYS A 244 20.12 -20.83 -0.75
N GLY A 245 20.10 -20.09 -1.86
CA GLY A 245 20.86 -18.86 -2.04
C GLY A 245 20.24 -17.63 -1.37
N ASN A 246 18.92 -17.66 -1.10
CA ASN A 246 18.25 -16.60 -0.37
C ASN A 246 18.53 -16.73 1.13
N LYS A 247 19.27 -15.77 1.70
CA LYS A 247 19.67 -15.78 3.12
C LYS A 247 18.49 -15.51 4.07
N ASP A 248 17.43 -14.88 3.57
CA ASP A 248 16.24 -14.59 4.35
C ASP A 248 15.28 -15.79 4.38
N ASN A 249 15.48 -16.79 3.50
CA ASN A 249 14.66 -18.01 3.46
C ASN A 249 15.00 -18.95 4.64
N PRO A 250 14.07 -19.20 5.57
CA PRO A 250 14.35 -19.99 6.77
C PRO A 250 14.37 -21.50 6.49
N ASP A 251 13.69 -21.96 5.43
CA ASP A 251 13.65 -23.37 5.04
C ASP A 251 13.36 -23.50 3.52
N PRO A 252 14.40 -23.68 2.69
CA PRO A 252 14.26 -23.80 1.23
C PRO A 252 13.79 -25.19 0.77
N ASP A 253 13.70 -26.17 1.67
CA ASP A 253 13.28 -27.53 1.34
C ASP A 253 11.74 -27.70 1.47
N GLN A 254 11.01 -26.65 1.86
CA GLN A 254 9.54 -26.64 1.95
C GLN A 254 8.84 -26.07 0.72
N TRP A 255 7.62 -26.56 0.50
CA TRP A 255 6.60 -25.86 -0.29
C TRP A 255 6.08 -24.66 0.48
N VAL A 256 5.89 -23.55 -0.23
CA VAL A 256 5.45 -22.29 0.37
C VAL A 256 4.28 -21.75 -0.42
N GLY A 257 3.19 -21.44 0.28
CA GLY A 257 2.00 -20.88 -0.31
C GLY A 257 1.62 -19.54 0.30
N TYR A 258 0.45 -19.04 -0.09
CA TYR A 258 -0.12 -17.84 0.49
C TYR A 258 -0.44 -18.04 1.98
N GLY A 259 -0.09 -17.07 2.81
CA GLY A 259 -0.50 -17.05 4.20
C GLY A 259 -0.03 -15.81 4.94
N ASP A 260 -0.57 -15.60 6.13
CA ASP A 260 -0.31 -14.37 6.89
C ASP A 260 1.00 -14.44 7.69
N ARG A 261 1.50 -15.64 8.02
CA ARG A 261 2.73 -15.78 8.82
C ARG A 261 3.93 -15.35 8.00
N THR A 262 4.95 -14.83 8.67
CA THR A 262 6.20 -14.38 8.04
C THR A 262 6.91 -15.50 7.26
N VAL A 263 6.64 -16.77 7.61
CA VAL A 263 7.18 -17.96 6.92
C VAL A 263 6.34 -18.45 5.74
N ASP A 264 5.07 -18.03 5.65
CA ASP A 264 4.25 -18.13 4.44
C ASP A 264 4.62 -16.99 3.48
N GLU A 265 3.87 -16.78 2.40
CA GLU A 265 4.12 -15.66 1.49
C GLU A 265 2.90 -14.79 1.16
N MET A 266 3.22 -13.55 0.78
CA MET A 266 2.30 -12.56 0.23
C MET A 266 2.93 -11.88 -0.99
N ALA A 267 2.10 -11.28 -1.84
CA ALA A 267 2.57 -10.42 -2.92
C ALA A 267 1.51 -9.40 -3.30
N HIS A 268 1.75 -8.14 -2.97
CA HIS A 268 0.95 -7.00 -3.40
C HIS A 268 1.75 -5.70 -3.36
N ALA A 269 1.34 -4.74 -4.20
CA ALA A 269 1.84 -3.38 -4.18
C ALA A 269 0.87 -2.50 -3.38
N TRP A 270 1.33 -1.94 -2.28
CA TRP A 270 0.62 -0.88 -1.56
C TRP A 270 0.78 0.44 -2.33
N MET A 271 -0.31 0.97 -2.85
CA MET A 271 -0.33 2.23 -3.59
C MET A 271 -1.50 3.11 -3.15
N ASN A 272 -1.18 4.33 -2.73
CA ASN A 272 -2.10 5.44 -2.63
C ASN A 272 -2.48 5.92 -4.03
N VAL A 273 -3.77 6.15 -4.22
CA VAL A 273 -4.33 6.68 -5.46
C VAL A 273 -5.32 7.80 -5.17
N LEU A 274 -5.51 8.68 -6.15
CA LEU A 274 -6.61 9.64 -6.16
C LEU A 274 -7.37 9.55 -7.48
N TYR A 275 -8.65 9.92 -7.45
CA TYR A 275 -9.54 9.86 -8.60
C TYR A 275 -9.84 11.24 -9.19
N LEU A 276 -9.83 11.29 -10.52
CA LEU A 276 -10.06 12.47 -11.33
C LEU A 276 -11.36 12.33 -12.12
N THR A 277 -12.10 13.43 -12.23
CA THR A 277 -13.16 13.54 -13.24
C THR A 277 -12.55 13.51 -14.65
N ASP A 278 -13.38 13.29 -15.67
CA ASP A 278 -12.90 13.30 -17.06
C ASP A 278 -12.26 14.65 -17.45
N ASP A 279 -12.75 15.76 -16.91
CA ASP A 279 -12.22 17.10 -17.20
C ASP A 279 -10.90 17.37 -16.45
N GLU A 280 -10.82 16.96 -15.18
CA GLU A 280 -9.57 17.05 -14.41
C GLU A 280 -8.46 16.21 -15.04
N TYR A 281 -8.79 14.99 -15.50
CA TYR A 281 -7.85 14.11 -16.20
C TYR A 281 -7.32 14.77 -17.48
N LYS A 282 -8.22 15.28 -18.34
CA LYS A 282 -7.83 15.97 -19.58
C LYS A 282 -6.94 17.18 -19.30
N ALA A 283 -7.30 17.99 -18.29
CA ALA A 283 -6.54 19.17 -17.91
C ALA A 283 -5.12 18.80 -17.45
N LEU A 284 -4.98 17.81 -16.56
CA LEU A 284 -3.69 17.37 -16.03
C LEU A 284 -2.80 16.76 -17.13
N VAL A 285 -3.37 15.93 -18.01
CA VAL A 285 -2.62 15.35 -19.14
C VAL A 285 -2.14 16.44 -20.11
N ALA A 286 -3.00 17.43 -20.41
CA ALA A 286 -2.62 18.55 -21.28
C ALA A 286 -1.52 19.41 -20.65
N GLU A 287 -1.62 19.70 -19.35
CA GLU A 287 -0.62 20.46 -18.61
C GLU A 287 0.76 19.77 -18.70
N ARG A 288 0.81 18.47 -18.39
CA ARG A 288 2.05 17.67 -18.41
C ARG A 288 2.68 17.61 -19.80
N LYS A 289 1.88 17.38 -20.84
CA LYS A 289 2.37 17.42 -22.23
C LYS A 289 3.02 18.77 -22.57
N SER A 290 2.43 19.88 -22.12
CA SER A 290 3.00 21.21 -22.36
C SER A 290 4.34 21.42 -21.62
N LYS A 291 4.47 20.90 -20.38
CA LYS A 291 5.70 21.00 -19.59
C LYS A 291 6.83 20.17 -20.20
N THR A 292 6.54 18.93 -20.62
CA THR A 292 7.53 18.08 -21.31
C THR A 292 8.00 18.71 -22.62
N ALA A 293 7.09 19.32 -23.40
CA ALA A 293 7.44 20.00 -24.63
C ALA A 293 8.38 21.19 -24.40
N LYS A 294 8.12 22.01 -23.37
CA LYS A 294 9.00 23.13 -22.97
C LYS A 294 10.37 22.66 -22.51
N ALA A 295 10.44 21.67 -21.62
CA ALA A 295 11.70 21.11 -21.15
C ALA A 295 12.57 20.56 -22.29
N THR A 296 11.95 19.97 -23.32
CA THR A 296 12.66 19.48 -24.51
C THR A 296 13.22 20.63 -25.36
N GLN A 297 12.51 21.76 -25.45
CA GLN A 297 12.99 22.95 -26.19
C GLN A 297 14.15 23.63 -25.46
N ASP A 298 14.07 23.74 -24.13
CA ASP A 298 15.10 24.38 -23.31
C ASP A 298 16.42 23.55 -23.25
N GLN A 299 16.35 22.23 -23.47
CA GLN A 299 17.55 21.37 -23.58
C GLN A 299 18.20 21.40 -24.97
N GLN A 300 17.54 21.99 -25.98
CA GLN A 300 18.05 22.09 -27.35
C GLN A 300 18.66 23.48 -27.68
N GLN A 301 18.63 24.41 -26.73
CA GLN A 301 19.28 25.73 -26.80
C GLN A 301 20.54 25.76 -25.93
#